data_AF-G1KV63-F1
#
_entry.id   AF-G1KV63-F1
#
_cell.length_a   1.000
_cell.length_b   1.000
_cell.length_c   1.000
_cell.angle_alpha   90.00
_cell.angle_beta   90.00
_cell.angle_gamma   90.00
#
_symmetry.space_group_name_H-M   'P 1'
#
loop_
_entity.id
_entity.type
_entity.pdbx_description
1 polymer ?
#
loop_
_entity_poly.entity_id
_entity_poly.type
_entity_poly.pdbx_seq_one_letter_code
_entity_poly.pdbx_strand_id
1 'polypeptide(L)'
;MERLEKFGNEMVEFAHLTGDRQNDLKDEKKKAKMAAARTILEKCTMMLLTASKTCLRHPDCESARVNKGAVFYRMRLALEQVIEIVTDSRLSGENEPGPVSIYTGIKEFKTKVEGLRDNIYNLSKENLWAMLRVVLEHTEDFTDSAYTSHENRERILELAKQAKMETEQLVSTWMYAQSQKKKDVTEDLELAILKTCQCMNELNRELHGVATSVAADLIKYHSDHLILKALKICGAEGNIEAVAEHSCKLSEQKEQLIEICHLLRHVSGTEPLEITCLHAEDTFQVTGPQIISAAETLTLHPSSKIAKENLDVFCEAWESQLSDMSLLLREISDVFEGRRGERVVLRYRQPAKHNSNLKALKPVRLDSEEQNKLGKVGLELHKLAIRVDSEMEKWEDPENEIVRHAQGLSSMAYSMYLFTR
;
A
#
# COMPACT_ATOMS: atom_id res chain seq x y z
N MET A 1 -8.02 -28.38 12.11
CA MET A 1 -8.89 -27.73 11.09
C MET A 1 -9.91 -26.82 11.77
N GLU A 2 -10.71 -27.32 12.72
CA GLU A 2 -11.70 -26.51 13.47
C GLU A 2 -11.16 -25.19 14.05
N ARG A 3 -9.96 -25.18 14.64
CA ARG A 3 -9.35 -23.95 15.17
C ARG A 3 -9.02 -22.91 14.10
N LEU A 4 -8.64 -23.35 12.89
CA LEU A 4 -8.34 -22.45 11.76
C LEU A 4 -9.60 -21.92 11.10
N GLU A 5 -10.67 -22.72 11.09
CA GLU A 5 -12.00 -22.29 10.64
C GLU A 5 -12.58 -21.24 11.58
N LYS A 6 -12.53 -21.48 12.90
CA LYS A 6 -12.91 -20.49 13.91
C LYS A 6 -12.09 -19.19 13.76
N PHE A 7 -10.77 -19.33 13.63
CA PHE A 7 -9.88 -18.19 13.40
C PHE A 7 -10.24 -17.42 12.12
N GLY A 8 -10.57 -18.12 11.03
CA GLY A 8 -11.00 -17.48 9.78
C GLY A 8 -12.28 -16.65 9.97
N ASN A 9 -13.27 -17.17 10.69
CA ASN A 9 -14.50 -16.44 11.00
C ASN A 9 -14.24 -15.20 11.87
N GLU A 10 -13.41 -15.35 12.92
CA GLU A 10 -12.99 -14.23 13.78
C GLU A 10 -12.23 -13.16 12.98
N MET A 11 -11.37 -13.56 12.03
CA MET A 11 -10.66 -12.62 11.16
C MET A 11 -11.58 -11.87 10.18
N VAL A 12 -12.66 -12.49 9.70
CA VAL A 12 -13.66 -11.81 8.86
C VAL A 12 -14.41 -10.75 9.66
N GLU A 13 -14.87 -11.10 10.86
CA GLU A 13 -15.52 -10.14 11.77
C GLU A 13 -14.55 -8.99 12.11
N PHE A 14 -13.30 -9.30 12.42
CA PHE A 14 -12.27 -8.31 12.69
C PHE A 14 -11.99 -7.41 11.49
N ALA A 15 -12.01 -7.95 10.25
CA ALA A 15 -11.83 -7.17 9.03
C ALA A 15 -12.98 -6.16 8.81
N HIS A 16 -14.21 -6.50 9.21
CA HIS A 16 -15.35 -5.58 9.20
C HIS A 16 -15.19 -4.48 10.24
N LEU A 17 -14.95 -4.84 11.51
CA LEU A 17 -14.78 -3.89 12.61
C LEU A 17 -13.64 -2.90 12.37
N THR A 18 -12.49 -3.39 11.90
CA THR A 18 -11.34 -2.53 11.56
C THR A 18 -11.62 -1.65 10.34
N GLY A 19 -12.50 -2.08 9.43
CA GLY A 19 -12.92 -1.28 8.28
C GLY A 19 -13.84 -0.14 8.63
N ASP A 20 -14.84 -0.40 9.47
CA ASP A 20 -15.71 0.64 10.00
C ASP A 20 -14.89 1.66 10.80
N ARG A 21 -14.00 1.15 11.67
CA ARG A 21 -13.10 2.01 12.43
C ARG A 21 -12.18 2.84 11.54
N GLN A 22 -11.64 2.28 10.46
CA GLN A 22 -10.81 3.02 9.50
C GLN A 22 -11.58 4.21 8.89
N ASN A 23 -12.87 4.02 8.59
CA ASN A 23 -13.71 5.07 8.01
C ASN A 23 -14.04 6.18 9.03
N ASP A 24 -14.15 5.83 10.31
CA ASP A 24 -14.40 6.77 11.40
C ASP A 24 -13.18 7.61 11.80
N LEU A 25 -11.96 7.18 11.43
CA LEU A 25 -10.74 7.93 11.73
C LEU A 25 -10.68 9.24 10.94
N LYS A 26 -10.48 10.34 11.67
CA LYS A 26 -10.31 11.69 11.11
C LYS A 26 -8.86 12.00 10.71
N ASP A 27 -7.91 11.36 11.38
CA ASP A 27 -6.48 11.52 11.10
C ASP A 27 -6.09 10.62 9.94
N GLU A 28 -5.71 11.23 8.82
CA GLU A 28 -5.32 10.52 7.59
C GLU A 28 -4.07 9.65 7.80
N LYS A 29 -3.17 10.02 8.72
CA LYS A 29 -2.02 9.19 9.10
C LYS A 29 -2.47 7.90 9.74
N LYS A 30 -3.35 7.99 10.76
CA LYS A 30 -3.92 6.81 11.45
C LYS A 30 -4.74 5.96 10.48
N LYS A 31 -5.46 6.58 9.55
CA LYS A 31 -6.24 5.90 8.52
C LYS A 31 -5.37 5.10 7.56
N ALA A 32 -4.26 5.68 7.09
CA ALA A 32 -3.29 5.00 6.24
C ALA A 32 -2.59 3.84 6.98
N LYS A 33 -2.14 4.05 8.23
CA LYS A 33 -1.58 2.98 9.07
C LYS A 33 -2.58 1.83 9.29
N MET A 34 -3.87 2.15 9.53
CA MET A 34 -4.93 1.14 9.66
C MET A 34 -5.12 0.35 8.37
N ALA A 35 -5.11 1.03 7.22
CA ALA A 35 -5.22 0.37 5.91
C ALA A 35 -4.06 -0.60 5.65
N ALA A 36 -2.83 -0.19 5.98
CA ALA A 36 -1.64 -1.04 5.89
C ALA A 36 -1.76 -2.28 6.80
N ALA A 37 -2.11 -2.09 8.08
CA ALA A 37 -2.29 -3.20 9.03
C ALA A 37 -3.35 -4.21 8.55
N ARG A 38 -4.50 -3.72 8.06
CA ARG A 38 -5.56 -4.56 7.52
C ARG A 38 -5.11 -5.35 6.29
N THR A 39 -4.36 -4.73 5.40
CA THR A 39 -3.80 -5.38 4.20
C THR A 39 -2.86 -6.52 4.58
N ILE A 40 -2.02 -6.33 5.61
CA ILE A 40 -1.16 -7.39 6.14
C ILE A 40 -1.99 -8.56 6.65
N LEU A 41 -3.01 -8.29 7.46
CA LEU A 41 -3.86 -9.32 8.06
C LEU A 41 -4.64 -10.12 7.01
N GLU A 42 -5.17 -9.44 5.99
CA GLU A 42 -5.87 -10.07 4.87
C GLU A 42 -4.94 -11.03 4.13
N LYS A 43 -3.77 -10.54 3.67
CA LYS A 43 -2.78 -11.36 2.94
C LYS A 43 -2.26 -12.53 3.79
N CYS A 44 -1.99 -12.30 5.08
CA CYS A 44 -1.43 -13.31 5.97
C CYS A 44 -2.42 -14.42 6.36
N THR A 45 -3.74 -14.21 6.26
CA THR A 45 -4.72 -15.21 6.69
C THR A 45 -4.58 -16.52 5.90
N MET A 46 -4.51 -16.43 4.57
CA MET A 46 -4.30 -17.62 3.73
C MET A 46 -2.87 -18.17 3.87
N MET A 47 -1.86 -17.29 3.96
CA MET A 47 -0.45 -17.69 4.17
C MET A 47 -0.28 -18.48 5.47
N LEU A 48 -0.95 -18.09 6.56
CA LEU A 48 -0.88 -18.78 7.84
C LEU A 48 -1.53 -20.17 7.76
N LEU A 49 -2.65 -20.28 7.04
CA LEU A 49 -3.34 -21.53 6.81
C LEU A 49 -2.43 -22.53 6.06
N THR A 50 -1.88 -22.12 4.92
CA THR A 50 -1.03 -23.00 4.10
C THR A 50 0.29 -23.33 4.78
N ALA A 51 0.93 -22.36 5.45
CA ALA A 51 2.16 -22.60 6.20
C ALA A 51 1.92 -23.55 7.39
N SER A 52 0.77 -23.41 8.07
CA SER A 52 0.38 -24.33 9.16
C SER A 52 0.08 -25.73 8.67
N LYS A 53 -0.65 -25.89 7.56
CA LYS A 53 -0.87 -27.20 6.92
C LYS A 53 0.47 -27.86 6.54
N THR A 54 1.40 -27.07 5.99
CA THR A 54 2.72 -27.55 5.58
C THR A 54 3.54 -28.04 6.78
N CYS A 55 3.59 -27.28 7.88
CA CYS A 55 4.24 -27.71 9.12
C CYS A 55 3.63 -28.99 9.72
N LEU A 56 2.31 -29.16 9.64
CA LEU A 56 1.65 -30.37 10.12
C LEU A 56 1.95 -31.58 9.23
N ARG A 57 2.12 -31.35 7.93
CA ARG A 57 2.45 -32.42 6.97
C ARG A 57 3.91 -32.86 7.07
N HIS A 58 4.80 -31.89 7.30
CA HIS A 58 6.26 -32.05 7.31
C HIS A 58 6.84 -31.46 8.61
N PRO A 59 6.64 -32.11 9.76
CA PRO A 59 6.97 -31.54 11.09
C PRO A 59 8.47 -31.31 11.32
N ASP A 60 9.32 -32.09 10.65
CA ASP A 60 10.78 -32.03 10.77
C ASP A 60 11.42 -31.06 9.76
N CYS A 61 10.63 -30.42 8.90
CA CYS A 61 11.12 -29.51 7.88
C CYS A 61 11.35 -28.10 8.47
N GLU A 62 12.61 -27.69 8.61
CA GLU A 62 12.95 -26.42 9.24
C GLU A 62 12.41 -25.20 8.48
N SER A 63 12.55 -25.19 7.15
CA SER A 63 12.05 -24.10 6.31
C SER A 63 10.52 -23.98 6.38
N ALA A 64 9.78 -25.06 6.63
CA ALA A 64 8.34 -24.96 6.89
C ALA A 64 8.04 -24.24 8.22
N ARG A 65 8.79 -24.59 9.30
CA ARG A 65 8.61 -24.00 10.65
C ARG A 65 8.96 -22.52 10.67
N VAL A 66 10.10 -22.16 10.08
CA VAL A 66 10.55 -20.76 9.96
C VAL A 66 9.50 -19.93 9.22
N ASN A 67 9.01 -20.43 8.08
CA ASN A 67 8.04 -19.69 7.29
C ASN A 67 6.73 -19.44 8.04
N LYS A 68 6.18 -20.47 8.71
CA LYS A 68 5.00 -20.33 9.57
C LYS A 68 5.24 -19.31 10.70
N GLY A 69 6.39 -19.39 11.37
CA GLY A 69 6.77 -18.48 12.44
C GLY A 69 6.80 -17.02 11.96
N ALA A 70 7.38 -16.78 10.78
CA ALA A 70 7.44 -15.46 10.17
C ALA A 70 6.04 -14.89 9.84
N VAL A 71 5.12 -15.71 9.28
CA VAL A 71 3.74 -15.25 9.03
C VAL A 71 3.04 -14.89 10.34
N PHE A 72 3.18 -15.73 11.37
CA PHE A 72 2.55 -15.47 12.67
C PHE A 72 3.09 -14.19 13.32
N TYR A 73 4.40 -13.98 13.28
CA TYR A 73 5.04 -12.77 13.78
C TYR A 73 4.52 -11.52 13.05
N ARG A 74 4.43 -11.57 11.72
CA ARG A 74 3.91 -10.48 10.88
C ARG A 74 2.45 -10.14 11.21
N MET A 75 1.60 -11.14 11.42
CA MET A 75 0.22 -10.92 11.87
C MET A 75 0.16 -10.27 13.24
N ARG A 76 1.01 -10.69 14.17
CA ARG A 76 1.06 -10.10 15.52
C ARG A 76 1.42 -8.62 15.46
N LEU A 77 2.43 -8.24 14.69
CA LEU A 77 2.80 -6.82 14.51
C LEU A 77 1.65 -6.00 13.92
N ALA A 78 0.93 -6.55 12.93
CA ALA A 78 -0.24 -5.87 12.37
C ALA A 78 -1.38 -5.71 13.39
N LEU A 79 -1.62 -6.71 14.25
CA LEU A 79 -2.59 -6.60 15.35
C LEU A 79 -2.15 -5.56 16.38
N GLU A 80 -0.87 -5.53 16.76
CA GLU A 80 -0.30 -4.51 17.66
C GLU A 80 -0.51 -3.09 17.09
N GLN A 81 -0.29 -2.91 15.80
CA GLN A 81 -0.55 -1.64 15.11
C GLN A 81 -2.05 -1.25 15.13
N VAL A 82 -2.96 -2.22 14.94
CA VAL A 82 -4.41 -1.96 15.08
C VAL A 82 -4.75 -1.54 16.50
N ILE A 83 -4.19 -2.23 17.51
CA ILE A 83 -4.41 -1.91 18.93
C ILE A 83 -3.95 -0.49 19.23
N GLU A 84 -2.75 -0.10 18.79
CA GLU A 84 -2.21 1.25 18.95
C GLU A 84 -3.16 2.30 18.37
N ILE A 85 -3.66 2.08 17.14
CA ILE A 85 -4.56 3.03 16.47
C ILE A 85 -5.92 3.14 17.17
N VAL A 86 -6.47 2.01 17.63
CA VAL A 86 -7.82 1.97 18.24
C VAL A 86 -7.83 2.53 19.65
N THR A 87 -6.82 2.20 20.45
CA THR A 87 -6.74 2.57 21.87
C THR A 87 -6.14 3.95 22.09
N ASP A 88 -5.48 4.51 21.08
CA ASP A 88 -4.60 5.69 21.21
C ASP A 88 -3.52 5.47 22.29
N SER A 89 -3.26 4.20 22.66
CA SER A 89 -2.24 3.83 23.63
C SER A 89 -0.89 4.00 22.96
N ARG A 90 -0.28 5.15 23.19
CA ARG A 90 1.12 5.38 22.84
C ARG A 90 1.96 4.45 23.71
N LEU A 91 2.60 3.44 23.13
CA LEU A 91 3.76 2.84 23.76
C LEU A 91 4.79 3.98 23.87
N SER A 92 5.12 4.41 25.08
CA SER A 92 5.88 5.64 25.32
C SER A 92 7.22 5.61 24.58
N GLY A 93 7.45 6.58 23.68
CA GLY A 93 8.77 6.79 23.06
C GLY A 93 8.77 7.52 21.71
N GLU A 94 7.76 7.34 20.86
CA GLU A 94 7.82 7.77 19.45
C GLU A 94 7.25 9.17 19.20
N ASN A 95 7.86 10.18 19.82
CA ASN A 95 7.82 11.56 19.29
C ASN A 95 9.08 11.84 18.46
N GLU A 96 9.77 10.82 17.94
CA GLU A 96 10.70 11.06 16.86
C GLU A 96 9.87 11.26 15.58
N PRO A 97 9.81 12.47 15.01
CA PRO A 97 9.36 12.58 13.64
C PRO A 97 10.28 11.66 12.84
N GLY A 98 9.69 10.65 12.18
CA GLY A 98 10.43 9.81 11.24
C GLY A 98 11.17 10.68 10.21
N PRO A 99 12.17 10.12 9.51
CA PRO A 99 12.98 10.87 8.57
C PRO A 99 12.09 11.65 7.60
N VAL A 100 12.28 12.97 7.56
CA VAL A 100 11.46 13.89 6.77
C VAL A 100 11.71 13.62 5.29
N SER A 101 10.65 13.29 4.54
CA SER A 101 10.75 13.09 3.09
C SER A 101 11.29 14.35 2.40
N ILE A 102 11.96 14.17 1.25
CA ILE A 102 12.49 15.32 0.49
C ILE A 102 11.35 16.25 0.09
N TYR A 103 10.21 15.70 -0.34
CA TYR A 103 9.02 16.48 -0.66
C TYR A 103 8.59 17.39 0.50
N THR A 104 8.45 16.83 1.71
CA THR A 104 8.04 17.59 2.90
C THR A 104 9.10 18.63 3.27
N GLY A 105 10.39 18.26 3.26
CA GLY A 105 11.48 19.18 3.53
C GLY A 105 11.53 20.36 2.55
N ILE A 106 11.35 20.10 1.24
CA ILE A 106 11.27 21.15 0.22
C ILE A 106 10.06 22.05 0.45
N LYS A 107 8.90 21.47 0.76
CA LYS A 107 7.66 22.23 1.02
C LYS A 107 7.83 23.15 2.22
N GLU A 108 8.34 22.64 3.34
CA GLU A 108 8.58 23.41 4.57
C GLU A 108 9.62 24.52 4.34
N PHE A 109 10.74 24.18 3.70
CA PHE A 109 11.78 25.15 3.34
C PHE A 109 11.19 26.31 2.53
N LYS A 110 10.42 26.00 1.47
CA LYS A 110 9.77 27.01 0.65
C LYS A 110 8.79 27.86 1.46
N THR A 111 7.93 27.26 2.28
CA THR A 111 7.01 28.02 3.14
C THR A 111 7.75 28.99 4.06
N LYS A 112 8.91 28.61 4.60
CA LYS A 112 9.74 29.51 5.42
C LYS A 112 10.38 30.63 4.61
N VAL A 113 10.86 30.34 3.41
CA VAL A 113 11.41 31.35 2.48
C VAL A 113 10.32 32.35 2.05
N GLU A 114 9.13 31.88 1.71
CA GLU A 114 8.00 32.72 1.33
C GLU A 114 7.48 33.57 2.49
N GLY A 115 7.53 33.06 3.72
CA GLY A 115 7.15 33.80 4.94
C GLY A 115 8.05 35.01 5.25
N LEU A 116 9.21 35.15 4.58
CA LEU A 116 10.00 36.38 4.64
C LEU A 116 9.26 37.57 4.02
N ARG A 117 8.25 37.34 3.17
CA ARG A 117 7.38 38.39 2.63
C ARG A 117 6.57 39.09 3.70
N ASP A 118 6.13 38.32 4.71
CA ASP A 118 5.28 38.83 5.78
C ASP A 118 6.09 39.49 6.89
N ASN A 119 7.22 38.89 7.27
CA ASN A 119 8.13 39.46 8.25
C ASN A 119 9.55 38.91 8.10
N ILE A 120 10.47 39.79 7.72
CA ILE A 120 11.90 39.50 7.52
C ILE A 120 12.63 39.04 8.80
N TYR A 121 12.01 39.12 9.97
CA TYR A 121 12.58 38.65 11.25
C TYR A 121 12.00 37.29 11.72
N ASN A 122 11.10 36.68 10.95
CA ASN A 122 10.42 35.42 11.34
C ASN A 122 11.34 34.18 11.33
N LEU A 123 12.54 34.28 10.77
CA LEU A 123 13.43 33.15 10.53
C LEU A 123 14.87 33.53 10.91
N SER A 124 15.62 32.57 11.43
CA SER A 124 17.08 32.69 11.59
C SER A 124 17.79 32.10 10.37
N LYS A 125 18.92 32.70 9.98
CA LYS A 125 19.78 32.17 8.91
C LYS A 125 20.17 30.72 9.14
N GLU A 126 20.50 30.35 10.37
CA GLU A 126 20.97 29.03 10.77
C GLU A 126 19.88 27.97 10.51
N ASN A 127 18.63 28.24 10.89
CA ASN A 127 17.50 27.36 10.62
C ASN A 127 17.25 27.17 9.11
N LEU A 128 17.37 28.23 8.29
CA LEU A 128 17.22 28.12 6.84
C LEU A 128 18.28 27.18 6.24
N TRP A 129 19.53 27.34 6.67
CA TRP A 129 20.64 26.49 6.26
C TRP A 129 20.50 25.05 6.75
N ALA A 130 20.00 24.84 7.96
CA ALA A 130 19.73 23.51 8.49
C ALA A 130 18.67 22.78 7.66
N MET A 131 17.56 23.44 7.34
CA MET A 131 16.50 22.87 6.49
C MET A 131 17.02 22.51 5.09
N LEU A 132 17.77 23.40 4.45
CA LEU A 132 18.37 23.10 3.14
C LEU A 132 19.34 21.93 3.23
N ARG A 133 20.19 21.88 4.26
CA ARG A 133 21.18 20.82 4.42
C ARG A 133 20.52 19.44 4.50
N VAL A 134 19.47 19.29 5.31
CA VAL A 134 18.74 18.01 5.43
C VAL A 134 18.14 17.59 4.08
N VAL A 135 17.56 18.54 3.33
CA VAL A 135 17.03 18.24 1.99
C VAL A 135 18.14 17.77 1.05
N LEU A 136 19.29 18.44 1.05
CA LEU A 136 20.41 18.08 0.17
C LEU A 136 21.08 16.77 0.58
N GLU A 137 21.23 16.49 1.88
CA GLU A 137 21.73 15.21 2.40
C GLU A 137 20.82 14.06 1.94
N HIS A 138 19.50 14.20 2.02
CA HIS A 138 18.59 13.16 1.50
C HIS A 138 18.63 12.99 -0.03
N THR A 139 19.20 13.93 -0.80
CA THR A 139 19.42 13.67 -2.24
C THR A 139 20.50 12.61 -2.49
N GLU A 140 21.31 12.29 -1.49
CA GLU A 140 22.31 11.21 -1.55
C GLU A 140 21.65 9.85 -1.79
N ASP A 141 20.44 9.63 -1.25
CA ASP A 141 19.64 8.42 -1.52
C ASP A 141 19.44 8.20 -3.03
N PHE A 142 19.32 9.29 -3.80
CA PHE A 142 19.17 9.21 -5.25
C PHE A 142 20.52 9.10 -5.97
N THR A 143 21.54 9.83 -5.53
CA THR A 143 22.85 9.81 -6.22
C THR A 143 23.61 8.52 -5.97
N ASP A 144 23.44 7.89 -4.81
CA ASP A 144 24.14 6.66 -4.45
C ASP A 144 23.39 5.42 -4.93
N SER A 145 22.12 5.57 -5.30
CA SER A 145 21.34 4.49 -5.87
C SER A 145 21.95 3.95 -7.16
N ALA A 146 22.08 2.62 -7.23
CA ALA A 146 22.56 1.91 -8.42
C ALA A 146 21.60 2.03 -9.61
N TYR A 147 20.35 2.46 -9.39
CA TYR A 147 19.32 2.58 -10.42
C TYR A 147 19.20 4.01 -10.99
N THR A 148 19.90 4.97 -10.42
CA THR A 148 19.97 6.34 -10.97
C THR A 148 21.04 6.43 -12.06
N SER A 149 20.62 6.82 -13.27
CA SER A 149 21.54 6.99 -14.41
C SER A 149 22.62 8.05 -14.13
N HIS A 150 23.71 8.01 -14.88
CA HIS A 150 24.77 9.01 -14.74
C HIS A 150 24.26 10.43 -15.03
N GLU A 151 23.47 10.59 -16.09
CA GLU A 151 22.89 11.86 -16.51
C GLU A 151 21.96 12.43 -15.42
N ASN A 152 21.10 11.59 -14.86
CA ASN A 152 20.19 12.00 -13.78
C ASN A 152 20.96 12.37 -12.50
N ARG A 153 22.01 11.62 -12.15
CA ARG A 153 22.88 11.91 -11.01
C ARG A 153 23.59 13.26 -11.18
N GLU A 154 24.17 13.51 -12.34
CA GLU A 154 24.81 14.80 -12.65
C GLU A 154 23.81 15.95 -12.56
N ARG A 155 22.59 15.74 -13.07
CA ARG A 155 21.53 16.73 -13.02
C ARG A 155 21.06 17.06 -11.59
N ILE A 156 20.89 16.04 -10.75
CA ILE A 156 20.54 16.22 -9.33
C ILE A 156 21.63 17.03 -8.62
N LEU A 157 22.91 16.68 -8.82
CA LEU A 157 24.04 17.38 -8.22
C LEU A 157 24.14 18.84 -8.68
N GLU A 158 23.87 19.12 -9.95
CA GLU A 158 23.82 20.48 -10.49
C GLU A 158 22.71 21.31 -9.83
N LEU A 159 21.50 20.74 -9.71
CA LEU A 159 20.36 21.39 -9.06
C LEU A 159 20.59 21.59 -7.56
N ALA A 160 21.21 20.64 -6.87
CA ALA A 160 21.61 20.76 -5.47
C ALA A 160 22.60 21.92 -5.26
N LYS A 161 23.60 22.04 -6.16
CA LYS A 161 24.55 23.16 -6.16
C LYS A 161 23.83 24.49 -6.44
N GLN A 162 22.91 24.53 -7.39
CA GLN A 162 22.12 25.72 -7.69
C GLN A 162 21.28 26.15 -6.49
N ALA A 163 20.62 25.21 -5.80
CA ALA A 163 19.80 25.49 -4.63
C ALA A 163 20.62 26.15 -3.52
N LYS A 164 21.85 25.68 -3.32
CA LYS A 164 22.80 26.30 -2.38
C LYS A 164 23.15 27.72 -2.79
N MET A 165 23.51 27.96 -4.06
CA MET A 165 23.88 29.30 -4.54
C MET A 165 22.72 30.30 -4.45
N GLU A 166 21.51 29.91 -4.86
CA GLU A 166 20.32 30.77 -4.74
C GLU A 166 19.99 31.08 -3.28
N THR A 167 20.17 30.12 -2.38
CA THR A 167 19.98 30.33 -0.94
C THR A 167 21.04 31.26 -0.35
N GLU A 168 22.30 31.18 -0.78
CA GLU A 168 23.35 32.15 -0.40
C GLU A 168 22.99 33.57 -0.84
N GLN A 169 22.50 33.71 -2.08
CA GLN A 169 22.07 35.00 -2.61
C GLN A 169 20.86 35.55 -1.85
N LEU A 170 19.85 34.70 -1.56
CA LEU A 170 18.70 35.06 -0.73
C LEU A 170 19.14 35.56 0.64
N VAL A 171 20.01 34.83 1.32
CA VAL A 171 20.51 35.22 2.64
C VAL A 171 21.26 36.54 2.58
N SER A 172 22.10 36.77 1.57
CA SER A 172 22.82 38.04 1.38
C SER A 172 21.86 39.22 1.26
N THR A 173 20.91 39.14 0.32
CA THR A 173 19.92 40.21 0.08
C THR A 173 19.01 40.43 1.30
N TRP A 174 18.61 39.35 1.96
CA TRP A 174 17.78 39.39 3.16
C TRP A 174 18.47 40.04 4.36
N MET A 175 19.72 39.66 4.65
CA MET A 175 20.52 40.28 5.72
C MET A 175 20.78 41.76 5.44
N TYR A 176 21.02 42.12 4.18
CA TYR A 176 21.13 43.52 3.77
C TYR A 176 19.84 44.30 4.04
N ALA A 177 18.67 43.76 3.64
CA ALA A 177 17.38 44.38 3.89
C ALA A 177 17.08 44.58 5.39
N GLN A 178 17.40 43.58 6.23
CA GLN A 178 17.30 43.70 7.69
C GLN A 178 18.19 44.81 8.25
N SER A 179 19.44 44.91 7.79
CA SER A 179 20.39 45.93 8.28
C SER A 179 19.91 47.36 7.99
N GLN A 180 19.18 47.55 6.90
CA GLN A 180 18.60 48.83 6.49
C GLN A 180 17.28 49.15 7.21
N LYS A 181 16.79 48.27 8.10
CA LYS A 181 15.50 48.38 8.81
C LYS A 181 14.33 48.67 7.87
N LYS A 182 14.38 48.18 6.62
CA LYS A 182 13.28 48.33 5.67
C LYS A 182 12.07 47.55 6.18
N LYS A 183 10.91 48.20 6.20
CA LYS A 183 9.64 47.56 6.58
C LYS A 183 9.04 46.72 5.46
N ASP A 184 9.27 47.13 4.21
CA ASP A 184 8.75 46.46 3.02
C ASP A 184 9.83 45.63 2.32
N VAL A 185 9.40 44.52 1.70
CA VAL A 185 10.25 43.65 0.88
C VAL A 185 10.78 44.45 -0.32
N THR A 186 12.09 44.44 -0.51
CA THR A 186 12.71 45.06 -1.69
C THR A 186 12.51 44.19 -2.93
N GLU A 187 12.47 44.79 -4.12
CA GLU A 187 12.39 44.04 -5.39
C GLU A 187 13.49 42.97 -5.51
N ASP A 188 14.73 43.30 -5.08
CA ASP A 188 15.84 42.34 -5.05
C ASP A 188 15.59 41.15 -4.13
N LEU A 189 14.90 41.36 -3.01
CA LEU A 189 14.58 40.31 -2.04
C LEU A 189 13.45 39.44 -2.59
N GLU A 190 12.44 40.06 -3.19
CA GLU A 190 11.36 39.33 -3.86
C GLU A 190 11.90 38.45 -4.99
N LEU A 191 12.81 38.99 -5.82
CA LEU A 191 13.47 38.22 -6.87
C LEU A 191 14.25 37.01 -6.31
N ALA A 192 14.97 37.21 -5.20
CA ALA A 192 15.74 36.13 -4.57
C ALA A 192 14.84 35.05 -3.95
N ILE A 193 13.71 35.44 -3.35
CA ILE A 193 12.68 34.51 -2.85
C ILE A 193 12.14 33.67 -4.00
N LEU A 194 11.76 34.30 -5.12
CA LEU A 194 11.23 33.61 -6.29
C LEU A 194 12.22 32.62 -6.89
N LYS A 195 13.48 33.04 -7.10
CA LYS A 195 14.54 32.17 -7.65
C LYS A 195 14.84 30.98 -6.75
N THR A 196 14.92 31.19 -5.44
CA THR A 196 15.14 30.12 -4.46
C THR A 196 13.99 29.11 -4.51
N CYS A 197 12.74 29.58 -4.46
CA CYS A 197 11.58 28.70 -4.56
C CYS A 197 11.49 27.96 -5.90
N GLN A 198 11.84 28.62 -7.00
CA GLN A 198 11.89 28.00 -8.32
C GLN A 198 12.94 26.88 -8.36
N CYS A 199 14.16 27.14 -7.89
CA CYS A 199 15.22 26.16 -7.87
C CYS A 199 14.83 24.90 -7.07
N MET A 200 14.21 25.08 -5.90
CA MET A 200 13.71 23.97 -5.09
C MET A 200 12.59 23.17 -5.79
N ASN A 201 11.73 23.83 -6.59
CA ASN A 201 10.74 23.12 -7.41
C ASN A 201 11.39 22.32 -8.54
N GLU A 202 12.46 22.84 -9.15
CA GLU A 202 13.20 22.14 -10.20
C GLU A 202 13.90 20.90 -9.64
N LEU A 203 14.52 21.00 -8.47
CA LEU A 203 15.08 19.85 -7.75
C LEU A 203 14.01 18.80 -7.44
N ASN A 204 12.87 19.21 -6.86
CA ASN A 204 11.76 18.29 -6.57
C ASN A 204 11.24 17.59 -7.83
N ARG A 205 11.14 18.31 -8.95
CA ARG A 205 10.68 17.75 -10.23
C ARG A 205 11.67 16.74 -10.80
N GLU A 206 12.97 17.01 -10.69
CA GLU A 206 14.00 16.07 -11.12
C GLU A 206 13.92 14.77 -10.30
N LEU A 207 13.92 14.88 -8.97
CA LEU A 207 13.85 13.73 -8.07
C LEU A 207 12.58 12.89 -8.30
N HIS A 208 11.42 13.56 -8.45
CA HIS A 208 10.16 12.88 -8.77
C HIS A 208 10.24 12.16 -10.13
N GLY A 209 10.78 12.81 -11.16
CA GLY A 209 10.97 12.22 -12.49
C GLY A 209 11.85 10.97 -12.44
N VAL A 210 12.96 11.03 -11.72
CA VAL A 210 13.88 9.90 -11.54
C VAL A 210 13.20 8.73 -10.82
N ALA A 211 12.64 8.96 -9.63
CA ALA A 211 12.00 7.89 -8.85
C ALA A 211 10.85 7.23 -9.61
N THR A 212 9.98 8.01 -10.25
CA THR A 212 8.82 7.48 -10.96
C THR A 212 9.20 6.74 -12.25
N SER A 213 10.21 7.21 -12.98
CA SER A 213 10.71 6.52 -14.18
C SER A 213 11.36 5.18 -13.82
N VAL A 214 12.27 5.18 -12.84
CA VAL A 214 12.94 3.96 -12.36
C VAL A 214 11.92 2.95 -11.85
N ALA A 215 10.92 3.41 -11.09
CA ALA A 215 9.84 2.54 -10.61
C ALA A 215 9.02 1.94 -11.75
N ALA A 216 8.62 2.75 -12.73
CA ALA A 216 7.84 2.28 -13.88
C ALA A 216 8.59 1.21 -14.67
N ASP A 217 9.87 1.42 -14.95
CA ASP A 217 10.70 0.50 -15.71
C ASP A 217 10.92 -0.82 -14.97
N LEU A 218 11.22 -0.78 -13.67
CA LEU A 218 11.46 -1.99 -12.87
C LEU A 218 10.17 -2.79 -12.63
N ILE A 219 9.04 -2.13 -12.34
CA ILE A 219 7.75 -2.81 -12.20
C ILE A 219 7.38 -3.51 -13.52
N LYS A 220 7.60 -2.83 -14.65
CA LYS A 220 7.35 -3.41 -15.97
C LYS A 220 8.29 -4.58 -16.26
N TYR A 221 9.57 -4.45 -15.94
CA TYR A 221 10.56 -5.50 -16.13
C TYR A 221 10.18 -6.78 -15.36
N HIS A 222 9.64 -6.64 -14.15
CA HIS A 222 9.28 -7.77 -13.28
C HIS A 222 7.83 -8.28 -13.46
N SER A 223 7.09 -7.76 -14.45
CA SER A 223 5.64 -8.01 -14.63
C SER A 223 5.29 -9.42 -15.09
N ASP A 224 6.25 -10.18 -15.62
CA ASP A 224 6.04 -11.55 -16.12
C ASP A 224 6.35 -12.62 -15.06
N HIS A 225 6.86 -12.22 -13.90
CA HIS A 225 7.09 -13.07 -12.73
C HIS A 225 7.97 -14.30 -13.02
N LEU A 226 8.96 -14.16 -13.91
CA LEU A 226 9.81 -15.30 -14.34
C LEU A 226 10.51 -16.01 -13.19
N ILE A 227 11.06 -15.26 -12.22
CA ILE A 227 11.78 -15.83 -11.07
C ILE A 227 10.84 -16.70 -10.22
N LEU A 228 9.62 -16.22 -9.95
CA LEU A 228 8.62 -16.99 -9.19
C LEU A 228 8.20 -18.26 -9.92
N LYS A 229 7.99 -18.18 -11.24
CA LYS A 229 7.66 -19.34 -12.07
C LYS A 229 8.79 -20.38 -12.05
N ALA A 230 10.04 -19.94 -12.14
CA ALA A 230 11.21 -20.81 -12.10
C ALA A 230 11.34 -21.51 -10.73
N LEU A 231 11.19 -20.77 -9.63
CA LEU A 231 11.19 -21.35 -8.27
C LEU A 231 10.13 -22.45 -8.10
N LYS A 232 8.91 -22.23 -8.62
CA LYS A 232 7.84 -23.24 -8.60
C LYS A 232 8.20 -24.51 -9.38
N ILE A 233 8.81 -24.36 -10.56
CA ILE A 233 9.22 -25.49 -11.40
C ILE A 233 10.35 -26.27 -10.75
N CYS A 234 11.46 -25.60 -10.42
CA CYS A 234 12.65 -26.25 -9.86
C CYS A 234 12.37 -26.86 -8.49
N GLY A 235 11.54 -26.21 -7.66
CA GLY A 235 11.08 -26.78 -6.39
C GLY A 235 10.29 -28.08 -6.59
N ALA A 236 9.38 -28.11 -7.56
CA ALA A 236 8.60 -29.32 -7.88
C ALA A 236 9.46 -30.45 -8.48
N GLU A 237 10.60 -30.13 -9.09
CA GLU A 237 11.60 -31.08 -9.59
C GLU A 237 12.54 -31.58 -8.48
N GLY A 238 12.55 -30.94 -7.31
CA GLY A 238 13.49 -31.24 -6.23
C GLY A 238 14.93 -30.78 -6.53
N ASN A 239 15.10 -29.80 -7.43
CA ASN A 239 16.41 -29.32 -7.85
C ASN A 239 16.93 -28.24 -6.88
N ILE A 240 17.75 -28.67 -5.92
CA ILE A 240 18.32 -27.81 -4.86
C ILE A 240 19.21 -26.70 -5.44
N GLU A 241 20.07 -27.02 -6.40
CA GLU A 241 21.00 -26.05 -6.99
C GLU A 241 20.25 -24.94 -7.74
N ALA A 242 19.27 -25.32 -8.58
CA ALA A 242 18.48 -24.34 -9.32
C ALA A 242 17.63 -23.46 -8.38
N VAL A 243 17.07 -24.03 -7.31
CA VAL A 243 16.32 -23.26 -6.30
C VAL A 243 17.23 -22.27 -5.59
N ALA A 244 18.46 -22.64 -5.25
CA ALA A 244 19.44 -21.71 -4.67
C ALA A 244 19.78 -20.56 -5.62
N GLU A 245 20.02 -20.85 -6.91
CA GLU A 245 20.29 -19.82 -7.93
C GLU A 245 19.12 -18.84 -8.07
N HIS A 246 17.89 -19.36 -8.21
CA HIS A 246 16.71 -18.51 -8.33
C HIS A 246 16.36 -17.76 -7.04
N SER A 247 16.74 -18.29 -5.87
CA SER A 247 16.59 -17.59 -4.58
C SER A 247 17.54 -16.39 -4.47
N CYS A 248 18.76 -16.50 -5.00
CA CYS A 248 19.66 -15.35 -5.14
C CYS A 248 19.04 -14.26 -6.01
N LYS A 249 18.53 -14.64 -7.19
CA LYS A 249 17.85 -13.71 -8.12
C LYS A 249 16.62 -13.04 -7.49
N LEU A 250 15.82 -13.79 -6.72
CA LEU A 250 14.68 -13.22 -6.00
C LEU A 250 15.14 -12.24 -4.92
N SER A 251 16.26 -12.53 -4.24
CA SER A 251 16.84 -11.63 -3.24
C SER A 251 17.33 -10.34 -3.89
N GLU A 252 17.99 -10.41 -5.05
CA GLU A 252 18.37 -9.23 -5.83
C GLU A 252 17.15 -8.41 -6.28
N GLN A 253 16.11 -9.08 -6.79
CA GLN A 253 14.84 -8.42 -7.14
C GLN A 253 14.19 -7.76 -5.92
N LYS A 254 14.28 -8.40 -4.74
CA LYS A 254 13.77 -7.84 -3.48
C LYS A 254 14.50 -6.56 -3.10
N GLU A 255 15.83 -6.56 -3.10
CA GLU A 255 16.61 -5.34 -2.81
C GLU A 255 16.31 -4.22 -3.80
N GLN A 256 16.18 -4.56 -5.10
CA GLN A 256 15.73 -3.60 -6.12
C GLN A 256 14.39 -2.96 -5.73
N LEU A 257 13.38 -3.77 -5.38
CA LEU A 257 12.05 -3.26 -5.09
C LEU A 257 11.99 -2.44 -3.79
N ILE A 258 12.78 -2.82 -2.78
CA ILE A 258 12.92 -2.06 -1.52
C ILE A 258 13.50 -0.67 -1.81
N GLU A 259 14.60 -0.60 -2.56
CA GLU A 259 15.25 0.65 -2.93
C GLU A 259 14.29 1.61 -3.67
N ILE A 260 13.49 1.11 -4.60
CA ILE A 260 12.52 1.95 -5.32
C ILE A 260 11.41 2.44 -4.38
N CYS A 261 10.92 1.60 -3.45
CA CYS A 261 9.94 2.04 -2.44
C CYS A 261 10.52 3.15 -1.58
N HIS A 262 11.80 3.05 -1.22
CA HIS A 262 12.55 4.06 -0.50
C HIS A 262 12.57 5.39 -1.27
N LEU A 263 13.01 5.39 -2.53
CA LEU A 263 13.03 6.59 -3.38
C LEU A 263 11.64 7.21 -3.58
N LEU A 264 10.61 6.38 -3.82
CA LEU A 264 9.22 6.83 -3.97
C LEU A 264 8.71 7.51 -2.69
N ARG A 265 9.12 7.05 -1.51
CA ARG A 265 8.76 7.65 -0.22
C ARG A 265 9.18 9.12 -0.17
N HIS A 266 10.37 9.47 -0.66
CA HIS A 266 10.88 10.84 -0.69
C HIS A 266 10.04 11.80 -1.56
N VAL A 267 9.33 11.28 -2.58
CA VAL A 267 8.63 12.09 -3.59
C VAL A 267 7.11 11.90 -3.60
N SER A 268 6.58 11.12 -2.65
CA SER A 268 5.18 10.67 -2.64
C SER A 268 4.14 11.77 -2.43
N GLY A 269 4.53 12.93 -1.90
CA GLY A 269 3.71 14.15 -1.86
C GLY A 269 2.72 14.27 -0.69
N THR A 270 2.39 13.17 0.00
CA THR A 270 1.46 13.18 1.14
C THR A 270 1.83 12.11 2.16
N GLU A 271 1.61 12.39 3.45
CA GLU A 271 1.90 11.44 4.54
C GLU A 271 1.21 10.06 4.36
N PRO A 272 -0.06 9.94 3.88
CA PRO A 272 -0.65 8.64 3.58
C PRO A 272 0.10 7.83 2.51
N LEU A 273 0.63 8.49 1.48
CA LEU A 273 1.41 7.82 0.44
C LEU A 273 2.81 7.45 0.93
N GLU A 274 3.43 8.26 1.80
CA GLU A 274 4.68 7.91 2.49
C GLU A 274 4.52 6.61 3.29
N ILE A 275 3.43 6.50 4.07
CA ILE A 275 3.08 5.28 4.82
C ILE A 275 2.86 4.09 3.90
N THR A 276 2.24 4.31 2.74
CA THR A 276 1.98 3.24 1.77
C THR A 276 3.27 2.75 1.10
N CYS A 277 4.23 3.65 0.83
CA CYS A 277 5.56 3.29 0.35
C CYS A 277 6.32 2.45 1.38
N LEU A 278 6.32 2.87 2.65
CA LEU A 278 6.95 2.13 3.74
C LEU A 278 6.32 0.74 3.92
N HIS A 279 4.99 0.66 3.87
CA HIS A 279 4.28 -0.62 3.92
C HIS A 279 4.67 -1.56 2.77
N ALA A 280 4.86 -1.02 1.56
CA ALA A 280 5.29 -1.80 0.42
C ALA A 280 6.73 -2.32 0.58
N GLU A 281 7.63 -1.46 1.05
CA GLU A 281 9.02 -1.77 1.40
C GLU A 281 9.09 -2.95 2.39
N ASP A 282 8.42 -2.83 3.54
CA ASP A 282 8.34 -3.87 4.57
C ASP A 282 7.75 -5.17 4.02
N THR A 283 6.77 -5.06 3.14
CA THR A 283 6.13 -6.24 2.53
C THR A 283 7.09 -7.01 1.65
N PHE A 284 7.89 -6.36 0.81
CA PHE A 284 8.92 -7.06 0.01
C PHE A 284 10.02 -7.63 0.90
N GLN A 285 10.47 -6.86 1.89
CA GLN A 285 11.51 -7.28 2.83
C GLN A 285 11.17 -8.60 3.54
N VAL A 286 9.90 -8.79 3.91
CA VAL A 286 9.44 -10.01 4.59
C VAL A 286 9.03 -11.11 3.61
N THR A 287 8.32 -10.77 2.52
CA THR A 287 7.72 -11.79 1.63
C THR A 287 8.77 -12.52 0.79
N GLY A 288 9.85 -11.84 0.39
CA GLY A 288 10.94 -12.46 -0.39
C GLY A 288 11.56 -13.68 0.30
N PRO A 289 12.09 -13.55 1.53
CA PRO A 289 12.60 -14.69 2.31
C PRO A 289 11.56 -15.78 2.57
N GLN A 290 10.28 -15.43 2.73
CA GLN A 290 9.21 -16.40 2.92
C GLN A 290 8.94 -17.25 1.67
N ILE A 291 9.05 -16.66 0.47
CA ILE A 291 8.97 -17.39 -0.80
C ILE A 291 10.16 -18.35 -0.92
N ILE A 292 11.37 -17.91 -0.58
CA ILE A 292 12.58 -18.76 -0.60
C ILE A 292 12.37 -19.96 0.34
N SER A 293 11.94 -19.71 1.58
CA SER A 293 11.66 -20.76 2.56
C SER A 293 10.55 -21.73 2.10
N ALA A 294 9.51 -21.23 1.42
CA ALA A 294 8.46 -22.07 0.83
C ALA A 294 8.99 -22.92 -0.34
N ALA A 295 9.86 -22.34 -1.18
CA ALA A 295 10.48 -23.04 -2.30
C ALA A 295 11.40 -24.15 -1.80
N GLU A 296 12.27 -23.87 -0.83
CA GLU A 296 13.12 -24.87 -0.16
C GLU A 296 12.29 -26.02 0.44
N THR A 297 11.17 -25.71 1.10
CA THR A 297 10.25 -26.73 1.63
C THR A 297 9.73 -27.63 0.50
N LEU A 298 9.34 -27.05 -0.64
CA LEU A 298 8.87 -27.82 -1.79
C LEU A 298 9.99 -28.67 -2.39
N THR A 299 11.21 -28.14 -2.50
CA THR A 299 12.38 -28.87 -3.01
C THR A 299 12.72 -30.11 -2.18
N LEU A 300 12.57 -30.03 -0.85
CA LEU A 300 12.76 -31.17 0.05
C LEU A 300 11.60 -32.18 -0.04
N HIS A 301 10.42 -31.74 -0.47
CA HIS A 301 9.20 -32.54 -0.55
C HIS A 301 8.47 -32.36 -1.90
N PRO A 302 9.09 -32.72 -3.04
CA PRO A 302 8.63 -32.32 -4.38
C PRO A 302 7.27 -32.90 -4.78
N SER A 303 6.89 -34.05 -4.20
CA SER A 303 5.58 -34.68 -4.43
C SER A 303 4.45 -34.13 -3.54
N SER A 304 4.77 -33.22 -2.61
CA SER A 304 3.81 -32.67 -1.65
C SER A 304 2.94 -31.58 -2.29
N LYS A 305 1.68 -31.94 -2.58
CA LYS A 305 0.66 -30.97 -3.04
C LYS A 305 0.48 -29.80 -2.07
N ILE A 306 0.61 -30.04 -0.77
CA ILE A 306 0.47 -29.01 0.28
C ILE A 306 1.65 -28.02 0.22
N ALA A 307 2.88 -28.51 -0.03
CA ALA A 307 4.05 -27.64 -0.14
C ALA A 307 3.99 -26.79 -1.41
N LYS A 308 3.42 -27.35 -2.49
CA LYS A 308 3.16 -26.62 -3.74
C LYS A 308 2.12 -25.53 -3.54
N GLU A 309 0.96 -25.86 -2.96
CA GLU A 309 -0.09 -24.88 -2.60
C GLU A 309 0.47 -23.78 -1.70
N ASN A 310 1.34 -24.13 -0.74
CA ASN A 310 2.02 -23.16 0.11
C ASN A 310 2.84 -22.17 -0.71
N LEU A 311 3.78 -22.64 -1.53
CA LEU A 311 4.59 -21.77 -2.38
C LEU A 311 3.73 -20.91 -3.32
N ASP A 312 2.66 -21.46 -3.89
CA ASP A 312 1.75 -20.71 -4.74
C ASP A 312 1.15 -19.49 -4.03
N VAL A 313 0.65 -19.66 -2.80
CA VAL A 313 0.08 -18.55 -2.00
C VAL A 313 1.11 -17.45 -1.70
N PHE A 314 2.36 -17.81 -1.38
CA PHE A 314 3.41 -16.80 -1.15
C PHE A 314 3.79 -16.05 -2.44
N CYS A 315 3.85 -16.75 -3.57
CA CYS A 315 4.09 -16.11 -4.87
C CYS A 315 2.93 -15.17 -5.25
N GLU A 316 1.66 -15.59 -5.07
CA GLU A 316 0.50 -14.74 -5.34
C GLU A 316 0.52 -13.45 -4.49
N ALA A 317 0.97 -13.52 -3.23
CA ALA A 317 1.12 -12.34 -2.38
C ALA A 317 2.15 -11.35 -2.94
N TRP A 318 3.26 -11.83 -3.51
CA TRP A 318 4.26 -11.00 -4.17
C TRP A 318 3.75 -10.39 -5.48
N GLU A 319 3.07 -11.18 -6.31
CA GLU A 319 2.45 -10.71 -7.56
C GLU A 319 1.40 -9.63 -7.29
N SER A 320 0.58 -9.83 -6.25
CA SER A 320 -0.35 -8.81 -5.76
C SER A 320 0.39 -7.56 -5.31
N GLN A 321 1.51 -7.68 -4.59
CA GLN A 321 2.28 -6.52 -4.14
C GLN A 321 2.88 -5.72 -5.30
N LEU A 322 3.39 -6.37 -6.34
CA LEU A 322 3.84 -5.69 -7.56
C LEU A 322 2.69 -4.96 -8.28
N SER A 323 1.49 -5.54 -8.26
CA SER A 323 0.30 -4.89 -8.79
C SER A 323 -0.10 -3.67 -7.95
N ASP A 324 -0.04 -3.78 -6.62
CA ASP A 324 -0.31 -2.68 -5.70
C ASP A 324 0.70 -1.54 -5.87
N MET A 325 1.98 -1.86 -6.12
CA MET A 325 3.02 -0.87 -6.46
C MET A 325 2.71 -0.09 -7.73
N SER A 326 2.14 -0.73 -8.75
CA SER A 326 1.73 -0.04 -9.98
C SER A 326 0.64 1.00 -9.72
N LEU A 327 -0.28 0.69 -8.79
CA LEU A 327 -1.33 1.63 -8.37
C LEU A 327 -0.74 2.77 -7.54
N LEU A 328 0.14 2.46 -6.59
CA LEU A 328 0.84 3.44 -5.77
C LEU A 328 1.61 4.44 -6.62
N LEU A 329 2.39 3.97 -7.62
CA LEU A 329 3.14 4.83 -8.53
C LEU A 329 2.24 5.81 -9.29
N ARG A 330 1.07 5.35 -9.74
CA ARG A 330 0.08 6.21 -10.41
C ARG A 330 -0.48 7.26 -9.44
N GLU A 331 -0.80 6.88 -8.21
CA GLU A 331 -1.31 7.81 -7.20
C GLU A 331 -0.28 8.89 -6.83
N ILE A 332 0.99 8.52 -6.68
CA ILE A 332 2.10 9.47 -6.46
C ILE A 332 2.18 10.46 -7.64
N SER A 333 2.15 9.95 -8.87
CA SER A 333 2.18 10.79 -10.09
C SER A 333 0.98 11.75 -10.14
N ASP A 334 -0.23 11.26 -9.85
CA ASP A 334 -1.46 12.07 -9.84
C ASP A 334 -1.44 13.17 -8.76
N VAL A 335 -0.84 12.90 -7.60
CA VAL A 335 -0.60 13.89 -6.54
C VAL A 335 0.37 14.96 -7.03
N PHE A 336 1.48 14.55 -7.62
CA PHE A 336 2.50 15.46 -8.11
C PHE A 336 2.00 16.39 -9.21
N GLU A 337 1.18 15.87 -10.13
CA GLU A 337 0.59 16.64 -11.24
C GLU A 337 -0.65 17.46 -10.83
N GLY A 338 -1.05 17.42 -9.55
CA GLY A 338 -2.20 18.17 -9.04
C GLY A 338 -3.55 17.66 -9.57
N ARG A 339 -3.59 16.46 -10.16
CA ARG A 339 -4.83 15.84 -10.69
C ARG A 339 -5.75 15.30 -9.61
N ARG A 340 -5.29 15.27 -8.36
CA ARG A 340 -6.07 14.83 -7.19
C ARG A 340 -7.04 15.94 -6.70
N GLY A 341 -8.05 16.25 -7.51
CA GLY A 341 -9.24 17.00 -7.08
C GLY A 341 -10.36 16.07 -6.62
N GLU A 342 -10.87 16.26 -5.40
CA GLU A 342 -12.13 15.72 -4.80
C GLU A 342 -12.52 14.23 -5.04
N ARG A 343 -11.59 13.37 -5.47
CA ARG A 343 -11.83 11.92 -5.60
C ARG A 343 -11.19 11.15 -4.47
N VAL A 344 -11.53 11.48 -3.23
CA VAL A 344 -11.27 10.60 -2.09
C VAL A 344 -12.49 9.71 -1.88
N VAL A 345 -12.62 8.70 -2.73
CA VAL A 345 -13.05 7.38 -2.27
C VAL A 345 -11.92 6.47 -2.69
N LEU A 346 -10.99 6.23 -1.76
CA LEU A 346 -10.08 5.11 -1.89
C LEU A 346 -10.95 3.88 -2.14
N ARG A 347 -11.04 3.45 -3.40
CA ARG A 347 -11.49 2.10 -3.73
C ARG A 347 -10.36 1.17 -3.34
N TYR A 348 -10.13 1.05 -2.04
CA TYR A 348 -9.51 -0.14 -1.50
C TYR A 348 -10.40 -1.30 -1.92
N ARG A 349 -9.78 -2.32 -2.52
CA ARG A 349 -10.45 -3.55 -2.93
C ARG A 349 -11.37 -4.00 -1.80
N GLN A 350 -12.66 -4.09 -2.10
CA GLN A 350 -13.54 -4.97 -1.33
C GLN A 350 -12.95 -6.39 -1.41
N PRO A 351 -13.08 -7.19 -0.33
CA PRO A 351 -12.48 -8.51 -0.24
C PRO A 351 -12.73 -9.32 -1.49
N ALA A 352 -11.66 -9.92 -2.03
CA ALA A 352 -11.70 -10.73 -3.22
C ALA A 352 -12.72 -11.87 -3.04
N LYS A 353 -13.85 -11.79 -3.73
CA LYS A 353 -14.70 -12.96 -4.00
C LYS A 353 -13.91 -13.86 -4.94
N HIS A 354 -13.54 -15.05 -4.49
CA HIS A 354 -12.93 -16.05 -5.36
C HIS A 354 -13.84 -16.37 -6.56
N ASN A 355 -13.28 -16.17 -7.75
CA ASN A 355 -13.55 -16.77 -9.06
C ASN A 355 -14.98 -17.14 -9.47
N SER A 356 -15.56 -16.27 -10.30
CA SER A 356 -16.10 -16.71 -11.60
C SER A 356 -16.09 -15.52 -12.57
N ASN A 357 -15.39 -15.67 -13.70
CA ASN A 357 -15.36 -14.75 -14.84
C ASN A 357 -16.69 -14.02 -15.04
N LEU A 358 -16.68 -12.69 -15.03
CA LEU A 358 -17.55 -11.85 -15.86
C LEU A 358 -16.99 -10.43 -15.85
N LYS A 359 -16.62 -9.93 -17.03
CA LYS A 359 -16.19 -8.55 -17.29
C LYS A 359 -17.20 -7.58 -16.66
N ALA A 360 -16.71 -6.52 -16.03
CA ALA A 360 -17.54 -5.43 -15.53
C ALA A 360 -18.32 -4.78 -16.69
N LEU A 361 -19.54 -5.24 -16.90
CA LEU A 361 -20.52 -4.60 -17.77
C LEU A 361 -20.91 -3.28 -17.11
N LYS A 362 -20.78 -2.19 -17.87
CA LYS A 362 -21.37 -0.90 -17.50
C LYS A 362 -22.86 -1.14 -17.19
N PRO A 363 -23.45 -0.48 -16.17
CA PRO A 363 -24.86 -0.62 -15.88
C PRO A 363 -25.65 -0.19 -17.13
N VAL A 364 -26.20 -1.18 -17.83
CA VAL A 364 -27.12 -0.96 -18.95
C VAL A 364 -28.41 -0.48 -18.31
N ARG A 365 -28.88 0.71 -18.68
CA ARG A 365 -30.25 1.11 -18.40
C ARG A 365 -31.15 0.18 -19.19
N LEU A 366 -31.82 -0.75 -18.49
CA LEU A 366 -32.86 -1.58 -19.05
C LEU A 366 -33.93 -0.68 -19.67
N ASP A 367 -34.44 -1.07 -20.83
CA ASP A 367 -35.56 -0.34 -21.43
C ASP A 367 -36.83 -0.51 -20.59
N SER A 368 -37.83 0.34 -20.80
CA SER A 368 -39.06 0.33 -20.02
C SER A 368 -39.88 -0.96 -20.18
N GLU A 369 -39.67 -1.74 -21.23
CA GLU A 369 -40.36 -3.02 -21.43
C GLU A 369 -39.69 -4.14 -20.60
N GLU A 370 -38.36 -4.16 -20.56
CA GLU A 370 -37.56 -5.08 -19.74
C GLU A 370 -37.78 -4.82 -18.24
N GLN A 371 -37.82 -3.56 -17.82
CA GLN A 371 -38.14 -3.18 -16.43
C GLN A 371 -39.55 -3.67 -16.02
N ASN A 372 -40.53 -3.54 -16.91
CA ASN A 372 -41.90 -4.02 -16.65
C ASN A 372 -42.00 -5.55 -16.61
N LYS A 373 -41.24 -6.27 -17.45
CA LYS A 373 -41.15 -7.73 -17.39
C LYS A 373 -40.47 -8.20 -16.10
N LEU A 374 -39.37 -7.56 -15.71
CA LEU A 374 -38.65 -7.86 -14.48
C LEU A 374 -39.53 -7.61 -13.25
N GLY A 375 -40.23 -6.47 -13.20
CA GLY A 375 -41.15 -6.14 -12.13
C GLY A 375 -42.32 -7.13 -12.00
N LYS A 376 -42.84 -7.66 -13.12
CA LYS A 376 -43.86 -8.73 -13.10
C LYS A 376 -43.33 -10.03 -12.52
N VAL A 377 -42.15 -10.48 -12.96
CA VAL A 377 -41.52 -11.71 -12.45
C VAL A 377 -41.14 -11.56 -10.98
N GLY A 378 -40.63 -10.41 -10.58
CA GLY A 378 -40.34 -10.10 -9.17
C GLY A 378 -41.60 -10.13 -8.31
N LEU A 379 -42.72 -9.61 -8.80
CA LEU A 379 -43.99 -9.65 -8.07
C LEU A 379 -44.51 -11.09 -7.90
N GLU A 380 -44.37 -11.94 -8.91
CA GLU A 380 -44.71 -13.37 -8.78
C GLU A 380 -43.79 -14.10 -7.80
N LEU A 381 -42.49 -13.75 -7.79
CA LEU A 381 -41.53 -14.27 -6.84
C LEU A 381 -41.86 -13.87 -5.40
N HIS A 382 -42.33 -12.63 -5.20
CA HIS A 382 -42.80 -12.16 -3.88
C HIS A 382 -44.03 -12.94 -3.39
N LYS A 383 -44.99 -13.23 -4.29
CA LYS A 383 -46.17 -14.06 -3.94
C LYS A 383 -45.76 -15.48 -3.54
N LEU A 384 -44.75 -16.05 -4.19
CA LEU A 384 -44.20 -17.35 -3.83
C LEU A 384 -43.49 -17.31 -2.47
N ALA A 385 -42.72 -16.25 -2.18
CA ALA A 385 -42.07 -16.04 -0.88
C ALA A 385 -43.11 -15.99 0.25
N ILE A 386 -44.16 -15.18 0.11
CA ILE A 386 -45.26 -15.10 1.10
C ILE A 386 -45.94 -16.46 1.28
N ARG A 387 -46.10 -17.25 0.21
CA ARG A 387 -46.66 -18.61 0.31
C ARG A 387 -45.75 -19.54 1.11
N VAL A 388 -44.44 -19.46 0.91
CA VAL A 388 -43.46 -20.23 1.68
C VAL A 388 -43.48 -19.80 3.15
N ASP A 389 -43.56 -18.50 3.43
CA ASP A 389 -43.63 -17.96 4.79
C ASP A 389 -44.90 -18.44 5.52
N SER A 390 -46.07 -18.34 4.87
CA SER A 390 -47.34 -18.81 5.44
C SER A 390 -47.43 -20.32 5.60
N GLU A 391 -46.74 -21.10 4.76
CA GLU A 391 -46.66 -22.55 4.94
C GLU A 391 -45.73 -22.92 6.09
N MET A 392 -44.66 -22.16 6.28
CA MET A 392 -43.71 -22.32 7.38
C MET A 392 -44.33 -22.03 8.76
N GLU A 393 -45.24 -21.06 8.87
CA GLU A 393 -45.97 -20.77 10.11
C GLU A 393 -46.80 -21.96 10.64
N LYS A 394 -47.06 -22.97 9.79
CA LYS A 394 -47.78 -24.20 10.16
C LYS A 394 -46.89 -25.29 10.75
N TRP A 395 -45.57 -25.09 10.75
CA TRP A 395 -44.61 -26.06 11.30
C TRP A 395 -44.30 -25.72 12.76
N GLU A 396 -44.50 -26.69 13.66
CA GLU A 396 -44.39 -26.49 15.12
C GLU A 396 -42.94 -26.40 15.63
N ASP A 397 -41.96 -26.90 14.85
CA ASP A 397 -40.54 -26.90 15.21
C ASP A 397 -39.73 -25.91 14.34
N PRO A 398 -39.35 -24.73 14.89
CA PRO A 398 -38.60 -23.71 14.17
C PRO A 398 -37.13 -24.06 13.95
N GLU A 399 -36.58 -25.07 14.65
CA GLU A 399 -35.17 -25.50 14.49
C GLU A 399 -35.00 -26.55 13.37
N ASN A 400 -36.10 -27.00 12.78
CA ASN A 400 -36.09 -27.94 11.67
C ASN A 400 -35.25 -27.40 10.49
N GLU A 401 -34.29 -28.20 10.01
CA GLU A 401 -33.36 -27.78 8.97
C GLU A 401 -34.06 -27.35 7.67
N ILE A 402 -35.20 -27.97 7.36
CA ILE A 402 -36.02 -27.65 6.19
C ILE A 402 -36.66 -26.27 6.35
N VAL A 403 -37.12 -25.94 7.57
CA VAL A 403 -37.68 -24.62 7.90
C VAL A 403 -36.60 -23.54 7.77
N ARG A 404 -35.40 -23.77 8.30
CA ARG A 404 -34.26 -22.83 8.15
C ARG A 404 -33.85 -22.62 6.69
N HIS A 405 -33.86 -23.67 5.87
CA HIS A 405 -33.58 -23.55 4.44
C HIS A 405 -34.70 -22.80 3.70
N ALA A 406 -35.96 -23.05 4.04
CA ALA A 406 -37.11 -22.34 3.49
C ALA A 406 -37.08 -20.84 3.83
N GLN A 407 -36.67 -20.46 5.05
CA GLN A 407 -36.45 -19.07 5.46
C GLN A 407 -35.38 -18.39 4.60
N GLY A 408 -34.25 -19.05 4.39
CA GLY A 408 -33.18 -18.54 3.53
C GLY A 408 -33.65 -18.31 2.09
N LEU A 409 -34.42 -19.26 1.54
CA LEU A 409 -34.98 -19.15 0.19
C LEU A 409 -36.03 -18.02 0.09
N SER A 410 -36.90 -17.88 1.09
CA SER A 410 -37.90 -16.81 1.14
C SER A 410 -37.25 -15.42 1.25
N SER A 411 -36.25 -15.27 2.12
CA SER A 411 -35.49 -14.03 2.26
C SER A 411 -34.73 -13.64 0.99
N MET A 412 -34.20 -14.63 0.26
CA MET A 412 -33.54 -14.41 -1.03
C MET A 412 -34.55 -14.00 -2.10
N ALA A 413 -35.69 -14.69 -2.19
CA ALA A 413 -36.78 -14.37 -3.09
C ALA A 413 -37.35 -12.95 -2.85
N TYR A 414 -37.49 -12.54 -1.59
CA TYR A 414 -37.89 -11.18 -1.22
C TYR A 414 -36.86 -10.13 -1.62
N SER A 415 -35.57 -10.40 -1.40
CA SER A 415 -34.48 -9.51 -1.80
C SER A 415 -34.40 -9.35 -3.32
N MET A 416 -34.63 -10.43 -4.07
CA MET A 416 -34.73 -10.41 -5.54
C MET A 416 -35.94 -9.60 -6.00
N TYR A 417 -37.08 -9.69 -5.32
CA TYR A 417 -38.23 -8.83 -5.60
C TYR A 417 -37.91 -7.35 -5.36
N LEU A 418 -37.30 -7.00 -4.23
CA LEU A 418 -36.90 -5.61 -3.94
C LEU A 418 -35.96 -5.06 -5.00
N PHE A 419 -35.05 -5.88 -5.53
CA PHE A 419 -34.16 -5.51 -6.62
C PHE A 419 -34.90 -5.23 -7.95
N THR A 420 -36.08 -5.83 -8.16
CA THR A 420 -36.91 -5.54 -9.36
C THR A 420 -37.72 -4.24 -9.27
N ARG A 421 -37.70 -3.56 -8.10
CA ARG A 421 -38.35 -2.25 -7.89
C ARG A 421 -37.32 -1.12 -7.94
#